data_AF-A0A9D0C8J1-F1
#
_entry.id   AF-A0A9D0C8J1-F1
#
_cell.length_a   1.000
_cell.length_b   1.000
_cell.length_c   1.000
_cell.angle_alpha   90.00
_cell.angle_beta   90.00
_cell.angle_gamma   90.00
#
_symmetry.space_group_name_H-M   'P 1'
#
loop_
_entity.id
_entity.type
_entity.pdbx_description
1 polymer ?
#
loop_
_entity_poly.entity_id
_entity_poly.type
_entity_poly.pdbx_seq_one_letter_code
_entity_poly.pdbx_strand_id
1 'polypeptide(L)'
;QALAEEYGEALLEAREKAILCSQLLRAQEKFGAIDHSFIITGWMPVDLFADLKEKIDQATAGRALVDQVDPETIREVRAGTLRIPILFNNPLLLRPFEKFTTLYGTPMYGEVEPTMFLAVSFLVLFGMMFGDVGQGAVLAAAGYAIFRRLFRFMDYGVILMECGVSSMVFGLLYGSVFGFEDLLPPLWMHPMKNIDSFMKVSILLGIGIISLGFACNVVNLLRQGKYGDLLSASGLAGALFYWLMAGLGVRYMLAGAPGHGEILSAGIALALLLAVMLLQKPVRRLLLRLRGRNRTQGLTKGLGLSLFESLIEVGDEILRYLANTVSFVRVAAFGLTHAALFMAVFSLADMVRGAHGRGFSYWLIIAVGNLVIILLEGMVVSIQTLRLEYYEFFSRFFRGGGRPFRPILTSSEDAGTTSTGGTHQ
;
A
#
# COMPACT_ATOMS: atom_id res chain seq x y z
N GLN A 1 -13.98 42.99 -3.70
CA GLN A 1 -15.18 42.15 -3.85
C GLN A 1 -15.91 42.48 -5.14
N ALA A 2 -16.38 43.72 -5.35
CA ALA A 2 -17.02 44.12 -6.62
C ALA A 2 -16.22 43.79 -7.91
N LEU A 3 -14.92 44.09 -7.95
CA LEU A 3 -14.05 43.75 -9.10
C LEU A 3 -13.88 42.24 -9.33
N ALA A 4 -13.97 41.43 -8.26
CA ALA A 4 -13.86 39.98 -8.37
C ALA A 4 -15.17 39.35 -8.86
N GLU A 5 -16.32 39.95 -8.54
CA GLU A 5 -17.63 39.54 -9.06
C GLU A 5 -17.83 39.96 -10.51
N GLU A 6 -17.33 41.14 -10.90
CA GLU A 6 -17.50 41.67 -12.27
C GLU A 6 -16.56 41.02 -13.30
N TYR A 7 -15.28 40.82 -12.96
CA TYR A 7 -14.27 40.29 -13.88
C TYR A 7 -13.84 38.85 -13.58
N GLY A 8 -14.30 38.26 -12.47
CA GLY A 8 -13.86 36.94 -12.02
C GLY A 8 -14.12 35.84 -13.04
N GLU A 9 -15.34 35.77 -13.59
CA GLU A 9 -15.69 34.75 -14.59
C GLU A 9 -14.91 34.93 -15.90
N ALA A 10 -14.82 36.15 -16.40
CA ALA A 10 -14.07 36.45 -17.63
C ALA A 10 -12.56 36.13 -17.47
N LEU A 11 -11.98 36.41 -16.31
CA LEU A 11 -10.59 36.06 -15.98
C LEU A 11 -10.39 34.55 -15.82
N LEU A 12 -11.36 33.83 -15.24
CA LEU A 12 -11.35 32.38 -15.16
C LEU A 12 -11.39 31.74 -16.55
N GLU A 13 -12.30 32.18 -17.42
CA GLU A 13 -12.41 31.66 -18.79
C GLU A 13 -11.14 31.96 -19.61
N ALA A 14 -10.61 33.19 -19.50
CA ALA A 14 -9.36 33.56 -20.17
C ALA A 14 -8.17 32.73 -19.66
N ARG A 15 -8.11 32.47 -18.35
CA ARG A 15 -7.09 31.61 -17.74
C ARG A 15 -7.20 30.17 -18.25
N GLU A 16 -8.40 29.60 -18.31
CA GLU A 16 -8.61 28.24 -18.80
C GLU A 16 -8.23 28.10 -20.27
N LYS A 17 -8.64 29.05 -21.12
CA LYS A 17 -8.22 29.10 -22.53
C LYS A 17 -6.70 29.21 -22.67
N ALA A 18 -6.05 30.06 -21.88
CA ALA A 18 -4.59 30.21 -21.89
C ALA A 18 -3.87 28.91 -21.48
N ILE A 19 -4.37 28.22 -20.45
CA ILE A 19 -3.84 26.92 -20.01
C ILE A 19 -4.00 25.88 -21.12
N LEU A 20 -5.19 25.80 -21.73
CA LEU A 20 -5.48 24.87 -22.83
C LEU A 20 -4.55 25.12 -24.03
N CYS A 21 -4.44 26.37 -24.48
CA CYS A 21 -3.53 26.74 -25.57
C CYS A 21 -2.08 26.40 -25.24
N SER A 22 -1.63 26.66 -24.00
CA SER A 22 -0.28 26.28 -23.58
C SER A 22 -0.05 24.77 -23.59
N GLN A 23 -1.03 23.97 -23.16
CA GLN A 23 -0.95 22.51 -23.21
C GLN A 23 -0.87 22.00 -24.65
N LEU A 24 -1.68 22.55 -25.55
CA LEU A 24 -1.69 22.19 -26.97
C LEU A 24 -0.37 22.54 -27.66
N LEU A 25 0.19 23.73 -27.41
CA LEU A 25 1.49 24.14 -27.95
C LEU A 25 2.62 23.21 -27.46
N ARG A 26 2.64 22.88 -26.17
CA ARG A 26 3.60 21.91 -25.60
C ARG A 26 3.44 20.50 -26.17
N ALA A 27 2.23 20.12 -26.57
CA ALA A 27 2.00 18.86 -27.25
C ALA A 27 2.53 18.90 -28.69
N GLN A 28 2.28 19.99 -29.41
CA GLN A 28 2.77 20.21 -30.78
C GLN A 28 4.30 20.19 -30.88
N GLU A 29 5.01 20.75 -29.89
CA GLU A 29 6.48 20.69 -29.81
C GLU A 29 7.03 19.26 -29.78
N LYS A 30 6.23 18.27 -29.35
CA LYS A 30 6.64 16.87 -29.25
C LYS A 30 6.26 16.04 -30.48
N PHE A 31 5.56 16.63 -31.45
CA PHE A 31 5.18 15.92 -32.67
C PHE A 31 6.38 15.85 -33.62
N GLY A 32 6.59 14.67 -34.20
CA GLY A 32 7.57 14.51 -35.27
C GLY A 32 7.01 15.12 -36.55
N ALA A 33 7.76 15.99 -37.22
CA ALA A 33 7.39 16.49 -38.54
C ALA A 33 8.26 15.82 -39.61
N ILE A 34 7.63 15.32 -40.67
CA ILE A 34 8.29 14.80 -41.88
C ILE A 34 7.65 15.50 -43.06
N ASP A 35 8.32 16.48 -43.67
CA ASP A 35 7.92 17.28 -44.85
C ASP A 35 6.44 17.70 -44.93
N HIS A 36 5.54 16.77 -45.28
CA HIS A 36 4.10 16.99 -45.43
C HIS A 36 3.23 16.12 -44.49
N SER A 37 3.82 15.51 -43.47
CA SER A 37 3.16 14.59 -42.54
C SER A 37 3.63 14.82 -41.10
N PHE A 38 2.71 14.64 -40.16
CA PHE A 38 3.01 14.67 -38.73
C PHE A 38 2.91 13.27 -38.16
N ILE A 39 3.89 12.88 -37.36
CA ILE A 39 3.88 11.63 -36.60
C ILE A 39 3.63 11.98 -35.14
N ILE A 40 2.56 11.40 -34.61
CA ILE A 40 2.19 11.50 -33.21
C ILE A 40 2.32 10.09 -32.62
N THR A 41 3.19 9.93 -31.64
CA THR A 41 3.32 8.68 -30.88
C THR A 41 2.98 8.94 -29.42
N GLY A 42 2.27 8.00 -28.81
CA GLY A 42 1.81 8.14 -27.44
C GLY A 42 1.28 6.83 -26.89
N TRP A 43 1.10 6.81 -25.57
CA TRP A 43 0.45 5.70 -24.88
C TRP A 43 -1.02 6.04 -24.70
N MET A 44 -1.88 5.04 -24.83
CA MET A 44 -3.29 5.18 -24.49
C MET A 44 -3.86 3.88 -23.91
N PRO A 45 -4.90 3.97 -23.08
CA PRO A 45 -5.69 2.81 -22.68
C PRO A 45 -6.33 2.14 -23.89
N VAL A 46 -6.32 0.80 -23.92
CA VAL A 46 -6.85 0.02 -25.05
C VAL A 46 -8.35 0.30 -25.26
N ASP A 47 -9.10 0.48 -24.18
CA ASP A 47 -10.55 0.72 -24.22
C ASP A 47 -10.92 2.02 -24.96
N LEU A 48 -10.02 3.01 -24.99
CA LEU A 48 -10.26 4.31 -25.62
C LEU A 48 -9.79 4.36 -27.08
N PHE A 49 -9.15 3.30 -27.59
CA PHE A 49 -8.59 3.30 -28.94
C PHE A 49 -9.66 3.37 -30.02
N ALA A 50 -10.77 2.63 -29.85
CA ALA A 50 -11.87 2.60 -30.80
C ALA A 50 -12.49 3.99 -30.99
N ASP A 51 -12.85 4.65 -29.89
CA ASP A 51 -13.44 5.99 -29.88
C ASP A 51 -12.50 7.04 -30.46
N LEU A 52 -11.19 6.94 -30.17
CA LEU A 52 -10.21 7.87 -30.69
C LEU A 52 -10.05 7.71 -32.21
N LYS A 53 -9.97 6.48 -32.69
CA LYS A 53 -9.83 6.19 -34.13
C LYS A 53 -11.01 6.77 -34.90
N GLU A 54 -12.23 6.56 -34.41
CA GLU A 54 -13.43 7.11 -35.04
C GLU A 54 -13.41 8.65 -35.09
N LYS A 55 -13.05 9.31 -33.99
CA LYS A 55 -12.95 10.77 -33.92
C LYS A 55 -11.85 11.34 -34.84
N ILE A 56 -10.71 10.65 -34.94
CA ILE A 56 -9.63 11.04 -35.83
C ILE A 56 -10.07 10.87 -37.29
N ASP A 57 -10.72 9.76 -37.64
CA ASP A 57 -11.19 9.52 -39.01
C ASP A 57 -12.22 10.56 -39.45
N GLN A 58 -13.15 10.95 -38.55
CA GLN A 58 -14.10 12.03 -38.77
C GLN A 58 -13.42 13.39 -38.95
N ALA A 59 -12.48 13.74 -38.06
CA ALA A 59 -11.79 15.03 -38.11
C ALA A 59 -10.85 15.18 -39.32
N THR A 60 -10.25 14.07 -39.77
CA THR A 60 -9.26 14.07 -40.86
C THR A 60 -9.85 13.66 -42.20
N ALA A 61 -11.15 13.39 -42.27
CA ALA A 61 -11.85 12.87 -43.45
C ALA A 61 -11.12 11.67 -44.07
N GLY A 62 -10.64 10.74 -43.23
CA GLY A 62 -9.93 9.53 -43.64
C GLY A 62 -8.48 9.73 -44.14
N ARG A 63 -7.87 10.90 -43.94
CA ARG A 63 -6.46 11.17 -44.32
C ARG A 63 -5.43 10.79 -43.25
N ALA A 64 -5.87 10.30 -42.09
CA ALA A 64 -5.00 9.87 -41.01
C ALA A 64 -4.84 8.34 -41.03
N LEU A 65 -3.61 7.86 -40.80
CA LEU A 65 -3.33 6.46 -40.52
C LEU A 65 -3.11 6.31 -39.02
N VAL A 66 -3.97 5.56 -38.35
CA VAL A 66 -3.85 5.24 -36.93
C VAL A 66 -3.56 3.75 -36.79
N ASP A 67 -2.37 3.44 -36.28
CA ASP A 67 -1.91 2.06 -36.06
C ASP A 67 -1.71 1.79 -34.57
N GLN A 68 -1.99 0.56 -34.16
CA GLN A 68 -1.82 0.10 -32.78
C GLN A 68 -0.66 -0.89 -32.72
N VAL A 69 0.34 -0.56 -31.91
CA VAL A 69 1.52 -1.41 -31.74
C VAL A 69 1.55 -1.95 -30.32
N ASP A 70 1.68 -3.26 -30.17
CA ASP A 70 1.80 -3.88 -28.85
C ASP A 70 3.09 -3.43 -28.16
N PRO A 71 3.03 -3.00 -26.88
CA PRO A 71 4.19 -2.49 -26.15
C PRO A 71 5.40 -3.45 -26.18
N GLU A 72 5.16 -4.76 -26.17
CA GLU A 72 6.20 -5.79 -26.11
C GLU A 72 6.97 -5.97 -27.43
N THR A 73 6.39 -5.54 -28.56
CA THR A 73 7.05 -5.60 -29.88
C THR A 73 8.09 -4.49 -30.04
N ILE A 74 7.97 -3.40 -29.26
CA ILE A 74 8.88 -2.26 -29.32
C ILE A 74 10.22 -2.61 -28.67
N ARG A 75 11.30 -2.52 -29.46
CA ARG A 75 12.67 -2.86 -29.02
C ARG A 75 13.12 -1.99 -27.83
N GLU A 76 12.73 -0.72 -27.79
CA GLU A 76 13.07 0.22 -26.71
C GLU A 76 12.35 -0.11 -25.40
N VAL A 77 11.12 -0.62 -25.47
CA VAL A 77 10.38 -1.11 -24.30
C VAL A 77 11.04 -2.38 -23.78
N ARG A 78 11.42 -3.29 -24.68
CA ARG A 78 12.15 -4.53 -24.32
C ARG A 78 13.57 -4.26 -23.78
N ALA A 79 14.21 -3.20 -24.26
CA ALA A 79 15.51 -2.74 -23.76
C ALA A 79 15.39 -1.95 -22.44
N GLY A 80 14.16 -1.64 -22.00
CA GLY A 80 13.89 -0.89 -20.77
C GLY A 80 14.18 0.61 -20.85
N THR A 81 14.52 1.13 -22.04
CA THR A 81 14.75 2.56 -22.29
C THR A 81 13.44 3.33 -22.32
N LEU A 82 12.38 2.75 -22.90
CA LEU A 82 11.04 3.33 -22.93
C LEU A 82 10.14 2.65 -21.90
N ARG A 83 9.70 3.38 -20.89
CA ARG A 83 8.82 2.87 -19.83
C ARG A 83 7.36 3.07 -20.20
N ILE A 84 6.56 2.00 -20.08
CA ILE A 84 5.12 2.04 -20.26
C ILE A 84 4.50 2.79 -19.06
N PRO A 85 3.68 3.82 -19.28
CA PRO A 85 2.99 4.52 -18.20
C PRO A 85 1.91 3.66 -17.57
N ILE A 86 1.57 3.97 -16.32
CA ILE A 86 0.58 3.22 -15.54
C ILE A 86 -0.63 4.09 -15.27
N LEU A 87 -1.80 3.56 -15.62
CA LEU A 87 -3.10 4.10 -15.28
C LEU A 87 -3.77 3.15 -14.29
N PHE A 88 -4.10 3.65 -13.10
CA PHE A 88 -4.90 2.91 -12.14
C PHE A 88 -6.36 2.90 -12.60
N ASN A 89 -7.03 1.76 -12.44
CA ASN A 89 -8.45 1.61 -12.77
C ASN A 89 -9.18 0.94 -11.60
N ASN A 90 -9.20 1.60 -10.45
CA ASN A 90 -9.87 1.06 -9.26
C ASN A 90 -11.31 1.55 -9.10
N PRO A 91 -12.17 0.74 -8.45
CA PRO A 91 -13.51 1.15 -8.06
C PRO A 91 -13.47 2.33 -7.09
N LEU A 92 -14.58 3.07 -7.01
CA LEU A 92 -14.70 4.33 -6.26
C LEU A 92 -14.26 4.25 -4.79
N LEU A 93 -14.45 3.11 -4.13
CA LEU A 93 -14.03 2.88 -2.74
C LEU A 93 -12.50 2.72 -2.59
N LEU A 94 -11.84 2.17 -3.62
CA LEU A 94 -10.39 1.92 -3.59
C LEU A 94 -9.56 3.08 -4.15
N ARG A 95 -10.15 3.98 -4.94
CA ARG A 95 -9.48 5.15 -5.52
C ARG A 95 -8.71 6.01 -4.49
N PRO A 96 -9.25 6.28 -3.29
CA PRO A 96 -8.51 7.05 -2.30
C PRO A 96 -7.18 6.40 -1.85
N PHE A 97 -7.13 5.06 -1.80
CA PHE A 97 -5.93 4.30 -1.43
C PHE A 97 -4.85 4.31 -2.52
N GLU A 98 -5.21 4.67 -3.77
CA GLU A 98 -4.22 4.91 -4.82
C GLU A 98 -3.26 6.03 -4.41
N LYS A 99 -3.75 7.08 -3.74
CA LYS A 99 -2.89 8.18 -3.29
C LYS A 99 -1.82 7.68 -2.32
N PHE A 100 -2.19 6.83 -1.35
CA PHE A 100 -1.21 6.21 -0.45
C PHE A 100 -0.20 5.36 -1.22
N THR A 101 -0.67 4.58 -2.19
CA THR A 101 0.22 3.81 -3.05
C THR A 101 1.22 4.71 -3.79
N THR A 102 0.74 5.79 -4.42
CA THR A 102 1.57 6.73 -5.18
C THR A 102 2.55 7.53 -4.33
N LEU A 103 2.23 7.79 -3.05
CA LEU A 103 3.14 8.43 -2.10
C LEU A 103 4.36 7.54 -1.79
N TYR A 104 4.19 6.22 -1.77
CA TYR A 104 5.30 5.28 -1.66
C TYR A 104 6.08 5.17 -2.97
N GLY A 105 5.37 5.08 -4.09
CA GLY A 105 5.94 5.16 -5.42
C GLY A 105 5.00 4.65 -6.51
N THR A 106 5.38 4.84 -7.78
CA THR A 106 4.64 4.25 -8.91
C THR A 106 5.15 2.82 -9.17
N PRO A 107 4.28 1.78 -9.19
CA PRO A 107 4.68 0.40 -9.50
C PRO A 107 5.29 0.31 -10.90
N MET A 108 5.93 -0.79 -11.29
CA MET A 108 6.30 -1.00 -12.70
C MET A 108 5.19 -1.68 -13.48
N TYR A 109 5.20 -1.50 -14.81
CA TYR A 109 4.26 -2.17 -15.69
C TYR A 109 4.43 -3.70 -15.60
N GLY A 110 3.33 -4.42 -15.41
CA GLY A 110 3.30 -5.88 -15.23
C GLY A 110 3.55 -6.36 -13.79
N GLU A 111 3.76 -5.45 -12.83
CA GLU A 111 3.73 -5.78 -11.41
C GLU A 111 2.29 -5.89 -10.89
N VAL A 112 2.11 -6.68 -9.84
CA VAL A 112 0.87 -6.75 -9.07
C VAL A 112 0.61 -5.38 -8.45
N GLU A 113 -0.57 -4.85 -8.72
CA GLU A 113 -1.03 -3.61 -8.14
C GLU A 113 -1.33 -3.80 -6.64
N PRO A 114 -0.70 -3.00 -5.75
CA PRO A 114 -0.84 -3.20 -4.32
C PRO A 114 -2.13 -2.63 -3.73
N THR A 115 -2.86 -1.78 -4.44
CA THR A 115 -3.89 -0.88 -3.87
C THR A 115 -5.05 -1.61 -3.23
N MET A 116 -5.57 -2.67 -3.86
CA MET A 116 -6.64 -3.48 -3.27
C MET A 116 -6.19 -4.16 -1.97
N PHE A 117 -4.98 -4.72 -1.98
CA PHE A 117 -4.43 -5.39 -0.79
C PHE A 117 -4.20 -4.38 0.33
N LEU A 118 -3.57 -3.25 0.00
CA LEU A 118 -3.34 -2.13 0.91
C LEU A 118 -4.65 -1.71 1.59
N ALA A 119 -5.72 -1.49 0.82
CA ALA A 119 -6.99 -1.04 1.40
C ALA A 119 -7.54 -2.05 2.40
N VAL A 120 -7.58 -3.34 2.04
CA VAL A 120 -8.13 -4.39 2.91
C VAL A 120 -7.27 -4.57 4.16
N SER A 121 -5.95 -4.71 4.01
CA SER A 121 -5.06 -4.93 5.16
C SER A 121 -4.98 -3.70 6.05
N PHE A 122 -4.95 -2.50 5.48
CA PHE A 122 -5.01 -1.24 6.23
C PHE A 122 -6.29 -1.14 7.06
N LEU A 123 -7.46 -1.39 6.47
CA LEU A 123 -8.73 -1.32 7.18
C LEU A 123 -8.79 -2.34 8.32
N VAL A 124 -8.34 -3.57 8.09
CA VAL A 124 -8.31 -4.62 9.11
C VAL A 124 -7.37 -4.26 10.25
N LEU A 125 -6.16 -3.80 9.95
CA LEU A 125 -5.18 -3.39 10.95
C LEU A 125 -5.66 -2.18 11.76
N PHE A 126 -6.20 -1.17 11.08
CA PHE A 126 -6.77 0.01 11.73
C PHE A 126 -7.91 -0.37 12.67
N GLY A 127 -8.85 -1.19 12.20
CA GLY A 127 -9.98 -1.66 13.00
C GLY A 127 -9.53 -2.48 14.21
N MET A 128 -8.53 -3.34 14.06
CA MET A 128 -7.98 -4.12 15.18
C MET A 128 -7.35 -3.25 16.26
N MET A 129 -6.72 -2.13 15.89
CA MET A 129 -6.01 -1.22 16.79
C MET A 129 -6.91 -0.18 17.45
N PHE A 130 -7.92 0.33 16.74
CA PHE A 130 -8.82 1.39 17.21
C PHE A 130 -10.22 0.88 17.57
N GLY A 131 -10.46 -0.43 17.56
CA GLY A 131 -11.80 -1.03 17.55
C GLY A 131 -12.72 -0.58 18.70
N ASP A 132 -13.65 0.34 18.40
CA ASP A 132 -14.72 0.81 19.29
C ASP A 132 -15.93 1.24 18.45
N VAL A 133 -17.13 0.79 18.84
CA VAL A 133 -18.35 1.07 18.07
C VAL A 133 -18.72 2.55 18.11
N GLY A 134 -18.55 3.18 19.27
CA GLY A 134 -18.93 4.58 19.48
C GLY A 134 -18.03 5.52 18.70
N GLN A 135 -16.73 5.40 18.91
CA GLN A 135 -15.74 6.22 18.22
C GLN A 135 -15.70 5.93 16.71
N GLY A 136 -15.87 4.67 16.30
CA GLY A 136 -16.01 4.27 14.91
C GLY A 136 -17.22 4.92 14.22
N ALA A 137 -18.36 5.01 14.91
CA ALA A 137 -19.55 5.71 14.40
C ALA A 137 -19.31 7.22 14.24
N VAL A 138 -18.60 7.86 15.18
CA VAL A 138 -18.22 9.27 15.07
C VAL A 138 -17.31 9.50 13.86
N LEU A 139 -16.29 8.65 13.66
CA LEU A 139 -15.40 8.70 12.50
C LEU A 139 -16.15 8.50 11.19
N ALA A 140 -17.07 7.51 11.13
CA ALA A 140 -17.88 7.25 9.95
C ALA A 140 -18.78 8.45 9.60
N ALA A 141 -19.43 9.04 10.60
CA ALA A 141 -20.27 10.23 10.43
C ALA A 141 -19.44 11.45 9.99
N ALA A 142 -18.26 11.65 10.57
CA ALA A 142 -17.33 12.71 10.19
C ALA A 142 -16.85 12.53 8.74
N GLY A 143 -16.47 11.31 8.34
CA GLY A 143 -16.08 10.97 6.97
C GLY A 143 -17.20 11.25 5.97
N TYR A 144 -18.43 10.83 6.28
CA TYR A 144 -19.61 11.11 5.46
C TYR A 144 -19.91 12.61 5.34
N ALA A 145 -19.75 13.38 6.43
CA ALA A 145 -19.94 14.83 6.41
C ALA A 145 -18.91 15.55 5.52
N ILE A 146 -17.65 15.12 5.55
CA ILE A 146 -16.58 15.64 4.69
C ILE A 146 -16.86 15.28 3.22
N PHE A 147 -17.21 14.02 2.95
CA PHE A 147 -17.56 13.54 1.62
C PHE A 147 -18.67 14.36 0.97
N ARG A 148 -19.72 14.70 1.74
CA ARG A 148 -20.88 15.44 1.22
C ARG A 148 -20.66 16.96 1.12
N ARG A 149 -19.87 17.57 2.00
CA ARG A 149 -19.71 19.05 2.04
C ARG A 149 -18.46 19.56 1.33
N LEU A 150 -17.45 18.73 1.14
CA LEU A 150 -16.12 19.19 0.76
C LEU A 150 -15.57 18.37 -0.41
N PHE A 151 -16.06 18.67 -1.63
CA PHE A 151 -15.65 17.99 -2.87
C PHE A 151 -14.13 17.91 -3.05
N ARG A 152 -13.37 18.93 -2.58
CA ARG A 152 -11.90 18.96 -2.66
C ARG A 152 -11.19 17.89 -1.82
N PHE A 153 -11.80 17.42 -0.73
CA PHE A 153 -11.22 16.43 0.18
C PHE A 153 -12.04 15.13 0.22
N MET A 154 -12.80 14.87 -0.85
CA MET A 154 -13.68 13.71 -0.98
C MET A 154 -12.93 12.39 -0.71
N ASP A 155 -11.71 12.24 -1.24
CA ASP A 155 -10.91 11.02 -1.06
C ASP A 155 -10.54 10.76 0.40
N TYR A 156 -10.17 11.79 1.16
CA TYR A 156 -9.88 11.67 2.58
C TYR A 156 -11.13 11.35 3.40
N GLY A 157 -12.29 11.90 3.00
CA GLY A 157 -13.58 11.61 3.62
C GLY A 157 -13.98 10.13 3.45
N VAL A 158 -13.74 9.54 2.28
CA VAL A 158 -14.01 8.11 2.03
C VAL A 158 -13.10 7.23 2.90
N ILE A 159 -11.79 7.51 2.97
CA ILE A 159 -10.86 6.74 3.82
C ILE A 159 -11.31 6.79 5.28
N LEU A 160 -11.64 7.99 5.78
CA LEU A 160 -12.09 8.18 7.16
C LEU A 160 -13.39 7.41 7.44
N MET A 161 -14.31 7.40 6.48
CA MET A 161 -15.56 6.66 6.57
C MET A 161 -15.32 5.15 6.65
N GLU A 162 -14.48 4.60 5.78
CA GLU A 162 -14.14 3.18 5.78
C GLU A 162 -13.39 2.76 7.04
N CYS A 163 -12.46 3.58 7.54
CA CYS A 163 -11.81 3.41 8.84
C CYS A 163 -12.84 3.35 9.98
N GLY A 164 -13.81 4.26 9.99
CA GLY A 164 -14.90 4.27 10.98
C GLY A 164 -15.75 3.00 10.91
N VAL A 165 -16.10 2.54 9.71
CA VAL A 165 -16.84 1.28 9.51
C VAL A 165 -16.05 0.07 10.01
N SER A 166 -14.75 0.00 9.68
CA SER A 166 -13.89 -1.08 10.18
C SER A 166 -13.78 -1.07 11.70
N SER A 167 -13.55 0.10 12.31
CA SER A 167 -13.52 0.24 13.77
C SER A 167 -14.83 -0.18 14.43
N MET A 168 -15.99 0.13 13.84
CA MET A 168 -17.28 -0.36 14.34
C MET A 168 -17.38 -1.88 14.32
N VAL A 169 -16.92 -2.54 13.23
CA VAL A 169 -16.94 -4.00 13.13
C VAL A 169 -16.07 -4.63 14.22
N PHE A 170 -14.84 -4.14 14.42
CA PHE A 170 -13.96 -4.65 15.47
C PHE A 170 -14.43 -4.28 16.88
N GLY A 171 -15.02 -3.10 17.06
CA GLY A 171 -15.65 -2.69 18.32
C GLY A 171 -16.80 -3.62 18.72
N LEU A 172 -17.62 -4.08 17.76
CA LEU A 172 -18.66 -5.08 18.00
C LEU A 172 -18.05 -6.45 18.37
N LEU A 173 -16.94 -6.84 17.73
CA LEU A 173 -16.22 -8.07 18.06
C LEU A 173 -15.64 -8.04 19.49
N TYR A 174 -15.15 -6.88 19.93
CA TYR A 174 -14.62 -6.69 21.29
C TYR A 174 -15.71 -6.43 22.33
N GLY A 175 -16.91 -6.02 21.92
CA GLY A 175 -17.99 -5.61 22.81
C GLY A 175 -17.80 -4.21 23.42
N SER A 176 -17.01 -3.33 22.80
CA SER A 176 -16.72 -1.98 23.30
C SER A 176 -17.57 -0.93 22.59
N VAL A 177 -18.39 -0.19 23.36
CA VAL A 177 -19.15 0.97 22.87
C VAL A 177 -18.77 2.20 23.69
N PHE A 178 -18.00 3.14 23.11
CA PHE A 178 -17.44 4.30 23.84
C PHE A 178 -16.69 3.88 25.12
N GLY A 179 -16.05 2.70 25.09
CA GLY A 179 -15.39 2.10 26.25
C GLY A 179 -16.31 1.58 27.37
N PHE A 180 -17.64 1.58 27.18
CA PHE A 180 -18.55 0.85 28.05
C PHE A 180 -18.59 -0.63 27.65
N GLU A 181 -18.06 -1.48 28.52
CA GLU A 181 -17.90 -2.93 28.31
C GLU A 181 -19.15 -3.74 28.72
N ASP A 182 -20.15 -3.10 29.36
CA ASP A 182 -21.33 -3.78 29.94
C ASP A 182 -22.57 -3.79 29.04
N LEU A 183 -22.57 -3.05 27.92
CA LEU A 183 -23.76 -2.91 27.07
C LEU A 183 -23.93 -4.04 26.04
N LEU A 184 -22.84 -4.68 25.61
CA LEU A 184 -22.86 -5.75 24.63
C LEU A 184 -21.99 -6.93 25.10
N PRO A 185 -22.48 -8.18 25.01
CA PRO A 185 -21.62 -9.33 25.23
C PRO A 185 -20.53 -9.36 24.14
N PRO A 186 -19.24 -9.49 24.50
CA PRO A 186 -18.16 -9.54 23.51
C PRO A 186 -18.33 -10.78 22.63
N LEU A 187 -18.48 -10.59 21.31
CA LEU A 187 -18.67 -11.70 20.36
C LEU A 187 -17.38 -12.50 20.09
N TRP A 188 -16.21 -11.89 20.27
CA TRP A 188 -14.93 -12.53 20.00
C TRP A 188 -14.04 -12.63 21.23
N MET A 189 -13.40 -11.54 21.64
CA MET A 189 -12.45 -11.53 22.75
C MET A 189 -12.33 -10.14 23.34
N HIS A 190 -12.13 -10.07 24.65
CA HIS A 190 -11.83 -8.83 25.35
C HIS A 190 -10.32 -8.55 25.34
N PRO A 191 -9.82 -7.50 24.67
CA PRO A 191 -8.37 -7.27 24.51
C PRO A 191 -7.61 -7.23 25.85
N MET A 192 -8.18 -6.57 26.86
CA MET A 192 -7.55 -6.42 28.18
C MET A 192 -7.58 -7.67 29.06
N LYS A 193 -8.55 -8.59 28.88
CA LYS A 193 -8.65 -9.82 29.70
C LYS A 193 -7.79 -10.94 29.12
N ASN A 194 -7.61 -10.94 27.79
CA ASN A 194 -6.87 -11.98 27.06
C ASN A 194 -5.71 -11.37 26.25
N ILE A 195 -4.80 -10.66 26.94
CA ILE A 195 -3.64 -10.00 26.32
C ILE A 195 -2.81 -10.99 25.50
N ASP A 196 -2.54 -12.18 26.04
CA ASP A 196 -1.77 -13.23 25.34
C ASP A 196 -2.46 -13.67 24.03
N SER A 197 -3.77 -13.91 24.06
CA SER A 197 -4.54 -14.29 22.87
C SER A 197 -4.60 -13.17 21.83
N PHE A 198 -4.72 -11.91 22.27
CA PHE A 198 -4.72 -10.76 21.39
C PHE A 198 -3.38 -10.57 20.68
N MET A 199 -2.28 -10.72 21.42
CA MET A 199 -0.92 -10.71 20.87
C MET A 199 -0.70 -11.85 19.86
N LYS A 200 -1.20 -13.06 20.15
CA LYS A 200 -1.14 -14.20 19.21
C LYS A 200 -1.89 -13.92 17.92
N VAL A 201 -3.10 -13.36 17.99
CA VAL A 201 -3.89 -12.99 16.80
C VAL A 201 -3.17 -11.92 15.99
N SER A 202 -2.60 -10.91 16.64
CA SER A 202 -1.83 -9.85 16.01
C SER A 202 -0.61 -10.39 15.23
N ILE A 203 0.14 -11.31 15.83
CA ILE A 203 1.28 -11.96 15.17
C ILE A 203 0.80 -12.85 14.01
N LEU A 204 -0.28 -13.62 14.20
CA LEU A 204 -0.84 -14.48 13.15
C LEU A 204 -1.31 -13.67 11.95
N LEU A 205 -1.96 -12.54 12.20
CA LEU A 205 -2.39 -11.60 11.16
C LEU A 205 -1.17 -11.02 10.42
N GLY A 206 -0.12 -10.67 11.14
CA GLY A 206 1.15 -10.25 10.56
C GLY A 206 1.78 -11.30 9.65
N ILE A 207 1.81 -12.56 10.10
CA ILE A 207 2.26 -13.69 9.28
C ILE A 207 1.41 -13.83 8.01
N GLY A 208 0.09 -13.61 8.12
CA GLY A 208 -0.84 -13.60 6.99
C GLY A 208 -0.52 -12.50 5.96
N ILE A 209 -0.32 -11.27 6.42
CA ILE A 209 0.02 -10.12 5.54
C ILE A 209 1.39 -10.33 4.88
N ILE A 210 2.40 -10.77 5.64
CA ILE A 210 3.72 -11.06 5.07
C ILE A 210 3.62 -12.19 4.03
N SER A 211 2.84 -13.23 4.30
CA SER A 211 2.60 -14.35 3.37
C SER A 211 1.94 -13.88 2.08
N LEU A 212 0.98 -12.95 2.17
CA LEU A 212 0.36 -12.32 1.01
C LEU A 212 1.39 -11.52 0.19
N GLY A 213 2.32 -10.82 0.85
CA GLY A 213 3.40 -10.09 0.20
C GLY A 213 4.33 -11.01 -0.59
N PHE A 214 4.66 -12.18 -0.02
CA PHE A 214 5.40 -13.22 -0.73
C PHE A 214 4.63 -13.79 -1.92
N ALA A 215 3.34 -14.06 -1.77
CA ALA A 215 2.50 -14.53 -2.87
C ALA A 215 2.51 -13.52 -4.03
N CYS A 216 2.37 -12.23 -3.73
CA CYS A 216 2.47 -11.16 -4.73
C CYS A 216 3.85 -11.13 -5.39
N ASN A 217 4.93 -11.30 -4.62
CA ASN A 217 6.28 -11.32 -5.19
C ASN A 217 6.51 -12.53 -6.12
N VAL A 218 6.02 -13.71 -5.76
CA VAL A 218 6.09 -14.90 -6.62
C VAL A 218 5.32 -14.68 -7.92
N VAL A 219 4.12 -14.10 -7.86
CA VAL A 219 3.34 -13.75 -9.06
C VAL A 219 4.09 -12.74 -9.92
N ASN A 220 4.73 -11.72 -9.33
CA ASN A 220 5.56 -10.75 -10.06
C ASN A 220 6.72 -11.42 -10.80
N LEU A 221 7.41 -12.36 -10.15
CA LEU A 221 8.53 -13.09 -10.76
C LEU A 221 8.08 -13.97 -11.93
N LEU A 222 6.92 -14.62 -11.80
CA LEU A 222 6.34 -15.44 -12.87
C LEU A 222 5.89 -14.58 -14.06
N ARG A 223 5.19 -13.47 -13.81
CA ARG A 223 4.74 -12.53 -14.87
C ARG A 223 5.90 -11.92 -15.64
N GLN A 224 7.02 -11.62 -14.97
CA GLN A 224 8.20 -11.04 -15.62
C GLN A 224 9.12 -12.08 -16.29
N GLY A 225 8.76 -13.38 -16.27
CA GLY A 225 9.54 -14.45 -16.91
C GLY A 225 10.94 -14.68 -16.31
N LYS A 226 11.20 -14.16 -15.10
CA LYS A 226 12.51 -14.27 -14.41
C LYS A 226 12.59 -15.54 -13.56
N TYR A 227 12.42 -16.70 -14.18
CA TYR A 227 12.44 -18.00 -13.49
C TYR A 227 13.73 -18.28 -12.73
N GLY A 228 14.86 -17.71 -13.20
CA GLY A 228 16.16 -17.86 -12.54
C GLY A 228 16.24 -17.20 -11.16
N ASP A 229 15.40 -16.21 -10.88
CA ASP A 229 15.35 -15.52 -9.58
C ASP A 229 14.27 -16.11 -8.66
N LEU A 230 13.48 -17.09 -9.13
CA LEU A 230 12.43 -17.75 -8.35
C LEU A 230 13.01 -18.57 -7.17
N LEU A 231 14.20 -19.15 -7.35
CA LEU A 231 14.91 -19.90 -6.29
C LEU A 231 15.71 -18.99 -5.33
N SER A 232 15.59 -17.67 -5.45
CA SER A 232 16.35 -16.72 -4.63
C SER A 232 15.79 -16.50 -3.25
N ALA A 233 16.61 -15.84 -2.42
CA ALA A 233 16.28 -15.51 -1.05
C ALA A 233 15.01 -14.66 -0.93
N SER A 234 14.70 -13.86 -1.96
CA SER A 234 13.47 -13.09 -2.07
C SER A 234 12.34 -13.82 -2.83
N GLY A 235 12.64 -14.93 -3.50
CA GLY A 235 11.69 -15.70 -4.30
C GLY A 235 10.93 -16.79 -3.52
N LEU A 236 10.58 -17.87 -4.21
CA LEU A 236 9.83 -19.01 -3.66
C LEU A 236 10.62 -19.73 -2.55
N ALA A 237 11.95 -19.83 -2.67
CA ALA A 237 12.78 -20.45 -1.64
C ALA A 237 12.73 -19.66 -0.32
N GLY A 238 12.78 -18.32 -0.39
CA GLY A 238 12.57 -17.43 0.74
C GLY A 238 11.19 -17.52 1.36
N ALA A 239 10.14 -17.57 0.52
CA ALA A 239 8.76 -17.75 0.98
C ALA A 239 8.57 -19.06 1.74
N LEU A 240 9.08 -20.18 1.19
CA LEU A 240 9.02 -21.49 1.85
C LEU A 240 9.82 -21.51 3.16
N PHE A 241 11.00 -20.88 3.17
CA PHE A 241 11.81 -20.72 4.38
C PHE A 241 11.04 -19.95 5.46
N TYR A 242 10.43 -18.83 5.09
CA TYR A 242 9.60 -18.02 5.98
C TYR A 242 8.41 -18.82 6.51
N TRP A 243 7.68 -19.55 5.66
CA TRP A 243 6.52 -20.33 6.08
C TRP A 243 6.87 -21.49 7.01
N LEU A 244 8.02 -22.15 6.82
CA LEU A 244 8.49 -23.17 7.76
C LEU A 244 8.85 -22.55 9.12
N MET A 245 9.54 -21.41 9.13
CA MET A 245 9.87 -20.68 10.36
C MET A 245 8.61 -20.18 11.08
N ALA A 246 7.71 -19.53 10.36
CA ALA A 246 6.45 -19.02 10.87
C ALA A 246 5.54 -20.16 11.34
N GLY A 247 5.48 -21.26 10.60
CA GLY A 247 4.70 -22.45 10.95
C GLY A 247 5.18 -23.11 12.25
N LEU A 248 6.50 -23.21 12.45
CA LEU A 248 7.08 -23.69 13.71
C LEU A 248 6.74 -22.73 14.87
N GLY A 249 6.82 -21.42 14.63
CA GLY A 249 6.43 -20.40 15.60
C GLY A 249 4.95 -20.48 16.00
N VAL A 250 4.04 -20.59 15.02
CA VAL A 250 2.59 -20.72 15.26
C VAL A 250 2.27 -22.04 15.97
N ARG A 251 2.91 -23.15 15.58
CA ARG A 251 2.79 -24.44 16.27
C ARG A 251 3.19 -24.33 17.74
N TYR A 252 4.31 -23.66 18.01
CA TYR A 252 4.79 -23.41 19.37
C TYR A 252 3.77 -22.58 20.17
N MET A 253 3.17 -21.57 19.56
CA MET A 253 2.17 -20.71 20.22
C MET A 253 0.83 -21.38 20.50
N LEU A 254 0.39 -22.30 19.63
CA LEU A 254 -0.92 -22.97 19.74
C LEU A 254 -0.87 -24.25 20.57
N ALA A 255 0.18 -25.05 20.44
CA ALA A 255 0.24 -26.41 20.96
C ALA A 255 1.48 -26.70 21.83
N GLY A 256 2.26 -25.67 22.17
CA GLY A 256 3.43 -25.78 23.04
C GLY A 256 4.67 -26.32 22.33
N ALA A 257 5.66 -26.77 23.12
CA ALA A 257 6.94 -27.20 22.59
C ALA A 257 6.79 -28.33 21.54
N PRO A 258 7.27 -28.13 20.30
CA PRO A 258 7.20 -29.16 19.27
C PRO A 258 7.99 -30.39 19.69
N GLY A 259 7.52 -31.57 19.28
CA GLY A 259 8.21 -32.82 19.56
C GLY A 259 9.60 -32.85 18.91
N HIS A 260 10.55 -33.58 19.50
CA HIS A 260 11.92 -33.68 19.00
C HIS A 260 12.00 -34.08 17.50
N GLY A 261 11.09 -34.93 17.03
CA GLY A 261 11.01 -35.32 15.61
C GLY A 261 10.52 -34.22 14.65
N GLU A 262 9.63 -33.34 15.12
CA GLU A 262 9.15 -32.18 14.35
C GLU A 262 10.26 -31.13 14.22
N ILE A 263 11.00 -30.89 15.31
CA ILE A 263 12.14 -29.97 15.31
C ILE A 263 13.24 -30.47 14.36
N LEU A 264 13.53 -31.77 14.38
CA LEU A 264 14.57 -32.36 13.53
C LEU A 264 14.19 -32.28 12.04
N SER A 265 12.97 -32.68 11.69
CA SER A 265 12.49 -32.63 10.30
C SER A 265 12.40 -31.21 9.77
N ALA A 266 11.85 -30.27 10.56
CA ALA A 266 11.83 -28.85 10.21
C ALA A 266 13.24 -28.26 10.10
N GLY A 267 14.14 -28.63 11.01
CA GLY A 267 15.54 -28.17 11.00
C GLY A 267 16.30 -28.65 9.76
N ILE A 268 16.12 -29.91 9.35
CA ILE A 268 16.71 -30.44 8.11
C ILE A 268 16.14 -29.72 6.88
N ALA A 269 14.83 -29.51 6.82
CA ALA A 269 14.18 -28.78 5.73
C ALA A 269 14.67 -27.31 5.64
N LEU A 270 14.81 -26.66 6.79
CA LEU A 270 15.31 -25.29 6.90
C LEU A 270 16.78 -25.19 6.46
N ALA A 271 17.63 -26.14 6.89
CA ALA A 271 19.02 -26.21 6.49
C ALA A 271 19.18 -26.47 4.99
N LEU A 272 18.31 -27.31 4.40
CA LEU A 272 18.28 -27.55 2.96
C LEU A 272 17.89 -26.30 2.19
N LEU A 273 16.83 -25.60 2.60
CA LEU A 273 16.40 -24.35 1.97
C LEU A 273 17.45 -23.25 2.10
N LEU A 274 18.09 -23.15 3.26
CA LEU A 274 19.20 -22.23 3.50
C LEU A 274 20.37 -22.54 2.56
N ALA A 275 20.71 -23.82 2.38
CA ALA A 275 21.74 -24.25 1.44
C ALA A 275 21.38 -23.90 -0.01
N VAL A 276 20.11 -24.08 -0.41
CA VAL A 276 19.61 -23.69 -1.74
C VAL A 276 19.72 -22.18 -1.95
N MET A 277 19.26 -21.38 -0.99
CA MET A 277 19.34 -19.91 -1.05
C MET A 277 20.81 -19.45 -1.16
N LEU A 278 21.71 -20.07 -0.38
CA LEU A 278 23.12 -19.70 -0.37
C LEU A 278 23.85 -20.07 -1.66
N LEU A 279 23.58 -21.26 -2.19
CA LEU A 279 24.30 -21.85 -3.33
C LEU A 279 23.75 -21.44 -4.69
N GLN A 280 22.55 -20.88 -4.78
CA GLN A 280 21.95 -20.53 -6.08
C GLN A 280 22.79 -19.50 -6.87
N LYS A 281 23.29 -18.43 -6.23
CA LYS A 281 24.14 -17.41 -6.91
C LYS A 281 25.47 -17.97 -7.43
N PRO A 282 26.29 -18.70 -6.64
CA PRO A 282 27.53 -19.30 -7.14
C PRO A 282 27.25 -20.39 -8.20
N VAL A 283 26.22 -21.21 -8.02
CA VAL A 283 25.84 -22.27 -8.98
C VAL A 283 25.33 -21.67 -10.30
N ARG A 284 24.53 -20.61 -10.27
CA ARG A 284 24.07 -19.89 -11.46
C ARG A 284 25.24 -19.26 -12.23
N ARG A 285 26.21 -18.65 -11.52
CA ARG A 285 27.42 -18.10 -12.16
C ARG A 285 28.28 -19.20 -12.77
N LEU A 286 28.39 -20.35 -12.11
CA LEU A 286 29.10 -21.52 -12.63
C LEU A 286 28.41 -22.12 -13.87
N LEU A 287 27.09 -22.28 -13.85
CA LEU A 287 26.28 -22.73 -14.99
C LEU A 287 26.38 -21.79 -16.19
N LEU A 288 26.39 -20.46 -15.96
CA LEU A 288 26.58 -19.48 -17.04
C LEU A 288 28.00 -19.52 -17.62
N ARG A 289 29.02 -19.81 -16.79
CA ARG A 289 30.40 -20.07 -17.25
C ARG A 289 30.47 -21.33 -18.13
N LEU A 290 29.81 -22.42 -17.71
CA LEU A 290 29.80 -23.69 -18.45
C LEU A 290 29.00 -23.60 -19.76
N ARG A 291 27.97 -22.75 -19.83
CA ARG A 291 27.11 -22.60 -21.02
C ARG A 291 27.67 -21.62 -22.07
N GLY A 292 28.89 -21.10 -21.89
CA GLY A 292 29.60 -20.30 -22.90
C GLY A 292 28.91 -19.00 -23.35
N ARG A 293 27.83 -18.57 -22.68
CA ARG A 293 27.08 -17.38 -23.06
C ARG A 293 27.76 -16.13 -22.50
N ASN A 294 28.80 -15.69 -23.18
CA ASN A 294 29.41 -14.38 -22.99
C ASN A 294 28.41 -13.29 -23.35
N ARG A 295 27.63 -12.85 -22.36
CA ARG A 295 26.95 -11.55 -22.40
C ARG A 295 27.06 -10.91 -21.02
N THR A 296 28.25 -10.36 -20.81
CA THR A 296 28.52 -9.09 -20.11
C THR A 296 27.56 -8.71 -18.98
N GLN A 297 27.97 -9.01 -17.74
CA GLN A 297 28.15 -8.06 -16.62
C GLN A 297 28.46 -8.86 -15.34
N GLY A 298 29.67 -8.72 -14.77
CA GLY A 298 30.04 -9.31 -13.46
C GLY A 298 31.20 -10.31 -13.46
N LEU A 299 31.96 -10.43 -14.56
CA LEU A 299 33.01 -11.45 -14.76
C LEU A 299 34.32 -11.21 -13.99
N THR A 300 34.30 -10.45 -12.88
CA THR A 300 35.49 -10.18 -12.04
C THR A 300 35.26 -10.40 -10.55
N LYS A 301 34.08 -10.86 -10.11
CA LYS A 301 33.88 -11.24 -8.70
C LYS A 301 34.30 -12.71 -8.52
N GLY A 302 35.35 -12.97 -7.74
CA GLY A 302 35.78 -14.33 -7.40
C GLY A 302 34.65 -15.16 -6.78
N LEU A 303 34.70 -16.49 -6.92
CA LEU A 303 33.70 -17.42 -6.34
C LEU A 303 33.50 -17.17 -4.83
N GLY A 304 34.59 -16.89 -4.10
CA GLY A 304 34.53 -16.50 -2.69
C GLY A 304 33.73 -15.21 -2.43
N LEU A 305 33.88 -14.20 -3.28
CA LEU A 305 33.10 -12.95 -3.17
C LEU A 305 31.60 -13.18 -3.46
N SER A 306 31.26 -14.11 -4.35
CA SER A 306 29.87 -14.47 -4.63
C SER A 306 29.19 -15.21 -3.49
N LEU A 307 29.94 -16.07 -2.78
CA LEU A 307 29.47 -16.74 -1.58
C LEU A 307 29.26 -15.73 -0.44
N PHE A 308 30.22 -14.81 -0.26
CA PHE A 308 30.10 -13.76 0.75
C PHE A 308 28.92 -12.82 0.49
N GLU A 309 28.71 -12.42 -0.76
CA GLU A 309 27.53 -11.63 -1.20
C GLU A 309 26.22 -12.38 -0.91
N SER A 310 26.17 -13.69 -1.17
CA SER A 310 25.02 -14.55 -0.87
C SER A 310 24.77 -14.68 0.64
N LEU A 311 25.83 -14.86 1.45
CA LEU A 311 25.73 -14.92 2.91
C LEU A 311 25.13 -13.65 3.51
N ILE A 312 25.62 -12.48 3.06
CA ILE A 312 25.11 -11.19 3.55
C ILE A 312 23.64 -11.01 3.18
N GLU A 313 23.27 -11.32 1.93
CA GLU A 313 21.88 -11.18 1.47
C GLU A 313 20.94 -12.12 2.23
N VAL A 314 21.29 -13.40 2.36
CA VAL A 314 20.48 -14.36 3.13
C VAL A 314 20.40 -13.93 4.60
N GLY A 315 21.49 -13.43 5.18
CA GLY A 315 21.52 -12.90 6.54
C GLY A 315 20.60 -11.70 6.74
N ASP A 316 20.67 -10.69 5.86
CA ASP A 316 19.77 -9.54 5.88
C ASP A 316 18.30 -9.97 5.72
N GLU A 317 18.05 -10.93 4.85
CA GLU A 317 16.70 -11.44 4.58
C GLU A 317 16.10 -12.16 5.81
N ILE A 318 16.88 -13.00 6.50
CA ILE A 318 16.45 -13.64 7.76
C ILE A 318 16.18 -12.60 8.84
N LEU A 319 17.04 -11.59 8.97
CA LEU A 319 16.82 -10.50 9.93
C LEU A 319 15.54 -9.73 9.61
N ARG A 320 15.25 -9.45 8.34
CA ARG A 320 13.99 -8.85 7.89
C ARG A 320 12.78 -9.73 8.20
N TYR A 321 12.87 -11.06 8.03
CA TYR A 321 11.78 -11.97 8.39
C TYR A 321 11.42 -11.90 9.88
N LEU A 322 12.44 -11.93 10.74
CA LEU A 322 12.25 -11.83 12.18
C LEU A 322 11.72 -10.44 12.57
N ALA A 323 12.37 -9.37 12.09
CA ALA A 323 12.00 -7.99 12.41
C ALA A 323 10.57 -7.67 11.96
N ASN A 324 10.17 -8.05 10.75
CA ASN A 324 8.83 -7.79 10.24
C ASN A 324 7.77 -8.55 11.04
N THR A 325 8.02 -9.81 11.39
CA THR A 325 7.06 -10.62 12.18
C THR A 325 6.87 -10.05 13.57
N VAL A 326 7.96 -9.67 14.24
CA VAL A 326 7.91 -9.03 15.57
C VAL A 326 7.25 -7.66 15.49
N SER A 327 7.39 -6.93 14.38
CA SER A 327 6.79 -5.60 14.19
C SER A 327 5.27 -5.60 14.36
N PHE A 328 4.59 -6.70 14.00
CA PHE A 328 3.14 -6.83 14.15
C PHE A 328 2.67 -6.93 15.60
N VAL A 329 3.55 -7.15 16.57
CA VAL A 329 3.22 -6.99 18.01
C VAL A 329 2.68 -5.58 18.28
N ARG A 330 3.10 -4.59 17.49
CA ARG A 330 2.67 -3.21 17.68
C ARG A 330 1.17 -3.00 17.46
N VAL A 331 0.54 -3.80 16.61
CA VAL A 331 -0.91 -3.76 16.38
C VAL A 331 -1.64 -4.09 17.69
N ALA A 332 -1.23 -5.15 18.37
CA ALA A 332 -1.74 -5.47 19.70
C ALA A 332 -1.40 -4.40 20.75
N ALA A 333 -0.17 -3.88 20.76
CA ALA A 333 0.22 -2.84 21.72
C ALA A 333 -0.66 -1.57 21.63
N PHE A 334 -1.00 -1.15 20.41
CA PHE A 334 -1.90 -0.01 20.20
C PHE A 334 -3.35 -0.35 20.58
N GLY A 335 -3.87 -1.52 20.22
CA GLY A 335 -5.20 -1.95 20.68
C GLY A 335 -5.33 -2.03 22.21
N LEU A 336 -4.28 -2.42 22.92
CA LEU A 336 -4.24 -2.41 24.38
C LEU A 336 -4.12 -0.99 24.95
N THR A 337 -3.36 -0.12 24.27
CA THR A 337 -3.25 1.30 24.65
C THR A 337 -4.59 2.01 24.52
N HIS A 338 -5.36 1.70 23.47
CA HIS A 338 -6.71 2.19 23.27
C HIS A 338 -7.60 1.91 24.47
N ALA A 339 -7.67 0.64 24.87
CA ALA A 339 -8.44 0.21 26.04
C ALA A 339 -7.90 0.83 27.34
N ALA A 340 -6.58 0.97 27.48
CA ALA A 340 -5.96 1.61 28.64
C ALA A 340 -6.31 3.11 28.76
N LEU A 341 -6.36 3.83 27.64
CA LEU A 341 -6.76 5.24 27.61
C LEU A 341 -8.22 5.42 28.01
N PHE A 342 -9.11 4.52 27.57
CA PHE A 342 -10.50 4.52 28.05
C PHE A 342 -10.58 4.34 29.57
N MET A 343 -9.89 3.34 30.13
CA MET A 343 -9.84 3.14 31.58
C MET A 343 -9.31 4.38 32.32
N ALA A 344 -8.28 5.04 31.76
CA ALA A 344 -7.77 6.29 32.31
C ALA A 344 -8.81 7.42 32.28
N VAL A 345 -9.51 7.62 31.16
CA VAL A 345 -10.58 8.63 31.05
C VAL A 345 -11.73 8.35 32.03
N PHE A 346 -12.16 7.09 32.16
CA PHE A 346 -13.21 6.71 33.11
C PHE A 346 -12.76 6.91 34.57
N SER A 347 -11.55 6.52 34.93
CA SER A 347 -11.03 6.75 36.29
C SER A 347 -10.95 8.24 36.63
N LEU A 348 -10.55 9.10 35.70
CA LEU A 348 -10.57 10.56 35.87
C LEU A 348 -12.00 11.09 36.04
N ALA A 349 -12.94 10.58 35.25
CA ALA A 349 -14.35 10.95 35.39
C ALA A 349 -14.92 10.53 36.75
N ASP A 350 -14.57 9.33 37.23
CA ASP A 350 -15.00 8.80 38.52
C ASP A 350 -14.41 9.57 39.70
N MET A 351 -13.19 10.10 39.60
CA MET A 351 -12.60 10.98 40.63
C MET A 351 -13.37 12.30 40.80
N VAL A 352 -13.96 12.81 39.71
CA VAL A 352 -14.74 14.06 39.71
C VAL A 352 -16.23 13.80 40.02
N ARG A 353 -16.60 12.53 40.21
CA ARG A 353 -17.94 12.13 40.65
C ARG A 353 -18.17 12.59 42.08
N GLY A 354 -18.77 13.78 42.25
CA GLY A 354 -19.16 14.30 43.54
C GLY A 354 -20.24 13.45 44.25
N ALA A 355 -20.59 13.83 45.48
CA ALA A 355 -21.55 13.11 46.33
C ALA A 355 -22.98 12.99 45.75
N HIS A 356 -23.34 13.75 44.71
CA HIS A 356 -24.68 13.79 44.11
C HIS A 356 -24.81 13.01 42.76
N GLY A 357 -23.87 12.12 42.43
CA GLY A 357 -23.98 11.20 41.29
C GLY A 357 -23.29 11.66 40.00
N ARG A 358 -23.70 11.11 38.85
CA ARG A 358 -23.15 11.44 37.51
C ARG A 358 -23.60 12.86 37.09
N GLY A 359 -22.94 13.88 37.62
CA GLY A 359 -23.19 15.29 37.29
C GLY A 359 -22.70 15.69 35.89
N PHE A 360 -22.96 16.94 35.51
CA PHE A 360 -22.50 17.52 34.24
C PHE A 360 -20.98 17.41 34.03
N SER A 361 -20.19 17.58 35.10
CA SER A 361 -18.72 17.46 35.07
C SER A 361 -18.23 16.07 34.65
N TYR A 362 -18.92 15.00 35.05
CA TYR A 362 -18.59 13.63 34.69
C TYR A 362 -18.72 13.41 33.17
N TRP A 363 -19.86 13.80 32.60
CA TRP A 363 -20.12 13.67 31.16
C TRP A 363 -19.24 14.59 30.33
N LEU A 364 -18.89 15.78 30.84
CA LEU A 364 -17.96 16.68 30.18
C LEU A 364 -16.57 16.03 30.04
N ILE A 365 -16.05 15.42 31.11
CA ILE A 365 -14.74 14.75 31.09
C ILE A 365 -14.75 13.57 30.11
N ILE A 366 -15.80 12.76 30.09
CA ILE A 366 -15.93 11.64 29.14
C ILE A 366 -16.00 12.14 27.70
N ALA A 367 -16.77 13.19 27.42
CA ALA A 367 -16.89 13.75 26.08
C ALA A 367 -15.54 14.32 25.58
N VAL A 368 -14.85 15.09 26.42
CA VAL A 368 -13.53 15.65 26.09
C VAL A 368 -12.49 14.53 25.95
N GLY A 369 -12.47 13.56 26.86
CA GLY A 369 -11.57 12.42 26.82
C GLY A 369 -11.74 11.59 25.55
N ASN A 370 -12.99 11.29 25.17
CA ASN A 370 -13.28 10.59 23.91
C ASN A 370 -12.84 11.40 22.68
N LEU A 371 -13.08 12.71 22.68
CA LEU A 371 -12.61 13.57 21.58
C LEU A 371 -11.08 13.52 21.43
N VAL A 372 -10.36 13.55 22.56
CA VAL A 372 -8.89 13.45 22.58
C VAL A 372 -8.43 12.09 22.09
N ILE A 373 -9.07 11.00 22.54
CA ILE A 373 -8.74 9.63 22.08
C ILE A 373 -8.96 9.52 20.56
N ILE A 374 -10.13 9.93 20.05
CA ILE A 374 -10.44 9.87 18.61
C ILE A 374 -9.38 10.61 17.78
N LEU A 375 -9.00 11.82 18.19
CA LEU A 375 -8.07 12.65 17.43
C LEU A 375 -6.63 12.15 17.52
N LEU A 376 -6.13 11.94 18.74
CA LEU A 376 -4.73 11.59 18.98
C LEU A 376 -4.46 10.15 18.52
N GLU A 377 -5.28 9.21 18.98
CA GLU A 377 -5.07 7.80 18.71
C GLU A 377 -5.47 7.44 17.28
N GLY A 378 -6.56 7.99 16.76
CA GLY A 378 -6.94 7.79 15.36
C GLY A 378 -5.81 8.20 14.40
N MET A 379 -5.13 9.32 14.68
CA MET A 379 -3.96 9.75 13.91
C MET A 379 -2.76 8.81 14.09
N VAL A 380 -2.40 8.46 15.33
CA VAL A 380 -1.24 7.60 15.64
C VAL A 380 -1.42 6.21 15.02
N VAL A 381 -2.61 5.61 15.16
CA VAL A 381 -2.95 4.31 14.58
C VAL A 381 -2.89 4.38 13.05
N SER A 382 -3.43 5.42 12.42
CA SER A 382 -3.35 5.58 10.96
C SER A 382 -1.91 5.63 10.45
N ILE A 383 -1.06 6.43 11.07
CA ILE A 383 0.38 6.54 10.72
C ILE A 383 1.06 5.18 10.90
N GLN A 384 0.74 4.50 12.00
CA GLN A 384 1.33 3.20 12.28
C GLN A 384 0.92 2.14 11.27
N THR A 385 -0.35 2.11 10.88
CA THR A 385 -0.84 1.15 9.90
C THR A 385 -0.17 1.38 8.54
N LEU A 386 -0.05 2.63 8.09
CA LEU A 386 0.70 2.95 6.87
C LEU A 386 2.16 2.50 6.95
N ARG A 387 2.79 2.65 8.13
CA ARG A 387 4.16 2.18 8.35
C ARG A 387 4.25 0.66 8.19
N LEU A 388 3.32 -0.11 8.77
CA LEU A 388 3.27 -1.57 8.60
C LEU A 388 3.12 -1.98 7.13
N GLU A 389 2.24 -1.28 6.42
CA GLU A 389 1.99 -1.56 5.00
C GLU A 389 3.22 -1.24 4.12
N TYR A 390 3.88 -0.11 4.34
CA TYR A 390 5.01 0.32 3.51
C TYR A 390 6.30 -0.46 3.77
N TYR A 391 6.60 -0.76 5.04
CA TYR A 391 7.88 -1.39 5.40
C TYR A 391 7.79 -2.91 5.45
N GLU A 392 6.65 -3.48 5.80
CA GLU A 392 6.51 -4.93 5.98
C GLU A 392 5.82 -5.62 4.79
N PHE A 393 4.81 -4.98 4.17
CA PHE A 393 4.08 -5.55 3.03
C PHE A 393 4.67 -5.11 1.67
N PHE A 394 4.75 -3.80 1.38
CA PHE A 394 5.18 -3.28 0.07
C PHE A 394 6.63 -3.62 -0.23
N SER A 395 7.52 -3.54 0.75
CA SER A 395 8.95 -3.84 0.59
C SER A 395 9.24 -5.25 0.05
N ARG A 396 8.26 -6.16 0.08
CA ARG A 396 8.38 -7.55 -0.36
C ARG A 396 8.24 -7.75 -1.87
N PHE A 397 7.35 -7.01 -2.51
CA PHE A 397 7.01 -7.23 -3.92
C PHE A 397 7.09 -5.96 -4.77
N PHE A 398 7.07 -4.79 -4.14
CA PHE A 398 7.11 -3.51 -4.81
C PHE A 398 8.56 -3.13 -5.14
N ARG A 399 8.88 -3.10 -6.43
CA ARG A 399 10.19 -2.64 -6.91
C ARG A 399 10.19 -1.15 -7.26
N GLY A 400 9.02 -0.63 -7.62
CA GLY A 400 8.80 0.78 -7.92
C GLY A 400 9.52 1.27 -9.18
N GLY A 401 9.42 2.58 -9.43
CA GLY A 401 10.10 3.23 -10.56
C GLY A 401 9.31 3.23 -11.87
N GLY A 402 8.00 2.95 -11.86
CA GLY A 402 7.17 3.21 -13.02
C GLY A 402 6.97 4.69 -13.32
N ARG A 403 6.30 4.97 -14.43
CA ARG A 403 5.88 6.32 -14.79
C ARG A 403 4.36 6.40 -14.71
N PRO A 404 3.77 7.38 -14.01
CA PRO A 404 2.32 7.55 -14.01
C PRO A 404 1.85 8.00 -15.40
N PHE A 405 0.70 7.52 -15.82
CA PHE A 405 0.04 7.97 -17.03
C PHE A 405 -0.42 9.42 -16.86
N ARG A 406 0.01 10.31 -17.77
CA ARG A 406 -0.40 11.71 -17.80
C ARG A 406 -1.04 12.00 -19.17
N PRO A 407 -2.34 12.28 -19.24
CA PRO A 407 -3.00 12.64 -20.49
C PRO A 407 -2.48 14.00 -20.99
N ILE A 408 -2.65 14.26 -22.29
CA ILE A 408 -2.24 15.53 -22.93
C ILE A 408 -3.01 16.71 -22.36
N LEU A 409 -4.29 16.50 -22.07
CA LEU A 409 -5.19 17.47 -21.47
C LEU A 409 -5.43 17.07 -20.01
N THR A 410 -4.91 17.86 -19.08
CA THR A 410 -5.26 17.79 -17.65
C THR A 410 -6.30 18.87 -17.34
N SER A 411 -7.33 18.54 -16.56
CA SER A 411 -8.31 19.51 -16.09
C SER A 411 -7.61 20.62 -15.28
N SER A 412 -8.20 21.82 -15.28
CA SER A 412 -7.62 23.05 -14.68
C SER A 412 -7.29 22.94 -13.19
N GLU A 413 -7.83 21.93 -12.48
CA GLU A 413 -7.52 21.60 -11.08
C GLU A 413 -6.12 21.01 -10.87
N ASP A 414 -5.61 20.15 -11.78
CA ASP A 414 -4.28 19.52 -11.64
C ASP A 414 -3.12 20.47 -12.03
N ALA A 415 -3.43 21.54 -12.77
CA ALA A 415 -2.45 22.57 -13.14
C ALA A 415 -2.04 23.44 -11.94
N GLY A 416 -2.85 23.51 -10.88
CA GLY A 416 -2.57 24.31 -9.68
C GLY A 416 -1.59 23.67 -8.68
N THR A 417 -1.42 22.34 -8.72
CA THR A 417 -0.54 21.59 -7.81
C THR A 417 0.83 21.30 -8.43
N THR A 418 0.96 21.40 -9.75
CA THR A 418 2.24 21.15 -10.45
C THR A 418 3.15 22.37 -10.53
N SER A 419 2.67 23.59 -10.20
CA SER A 419 3.50 24.80 -10.21
C SER A 419 4.29 25.07 -8.92
N THR A 420 4.08 24.31 -7.84
CA THR A 420 4.83 24.48 -6.58
C THR A 420 6.00 23.50 -6.39
N GLY A 421 6.30 22.66 -7.39
CA GLY A 421 7.37 21.65 -7.31
C GLY A 421 8.71 22.03 -7.95
N GLY A 422 8.91 23.31 -8.30
CA GLY A 422 10.08 23.74 -9.08
C GLY A 422 10.50 25.16 -8.78
N THR A 423 10.78 25.47 -7.52
CA THR A 423 11.58 26.64 -7.12
C THR A 423 11.86 26.56 -5.63
N HIS A 424 12.86 25.77 -5.23
CA HIS A 424 13.74 26.13 -4.12
C HIS A 424 15.11 25.50 -4.40
N GLN A 425 16.11 26.38 -4.29
CA GLN A 425 17.57 26.29 -4.45
C GLN A 425 18.23 24.90 -4.40
#